data_AF-A0A6I8MIC9-F1
#
_entry.id   AF-A0A6I8MIC9-F1
#
_cell.length_a   1.000
_cell.length_b   1.000
_cell.length_c   1.000
_cell.angle_alpha   90.00
_cell.angle_beta   90.00
_cell.angle_gamma   90.00
#
_symmetry.space_group_name_H-M   'P 1'
#
loop_
_entity.id
_entity.type
_entity.pdbx_description
1 polymer ?
#
loop_
_entity_poly.entity_id
_entity_poly.type
_entity_poly.pdbx_seq_one_letter_code
_entity_poly.pdbx_strand_id
1 'polypeptide(L)' 'MLINDWETGQLTPAENRNPDAILDVLKQRGIPITTWDGWHALDAAERELGQAEGRERKKIVEWNDMLHHAALAPLNF' A
#
# COMPACT_ATOMS: atom_id res chain seq x y z
N MET A 1 13.45 5.87 23.06
CA MET A 1 13.73 5.95 21.60
C MET A 1 13.52 4.54 21.10
N LEU A 2 12.65 4.29 20.12
CA LEU A 2 12.20 2.93 19.77
C LEU A 2 13.35 1.90 19.66
N ILE A 3 14.47 2.28 19.05
CA ILE A 3 15.66 1.43 18.93
C ILE A 3 16.28 1.13 20.31
N ASN A 4 16.51 2.14 21.14
CA ASN A 4 17.01 1.95 22.51
C ASN A 4 16.05 1.09 23.35
N ASP A 5 14.74 1.26 23.17
CA ASP A 5 13.74 0.54 23.96
C ASP A 5 13.72 -0.96 23.56
N TRP A 6 13.99 -1.28 22.29
CA TRP A 6 14.27 -2.63 21.82
C TRP A 6 15.57 -3.20 22.42
N GLU A 7 16.68 -2.45 22.32
CA GLU A 7 17.99 -2.87 22.81
C GLU A 7 18.03 -3.09 24.32
N THR A 8 17.27 -2.29 25.07
CA THR A 8 17.19 -2.37 26.54
C THR A 8 16.07 -3.28 27.05
N GLY A 9 15.38 -4.01 26.16
CA GLY A 9 14.39 -5.02 26.52
C GLY A 9 13.09 -4.45 27.11
N GLN A 10 12.77 -3.18 26.82
CA GLN A 10 11.55 -2.51 27.30
C GLN A 10 10.33 -2.80 26.42
N LEU A 11 10.51 -3.39 25.23
CA LEU A 11 9.42 -3.74 24.33
C LEU A 11 8.90 -5.16 24.60
N THR A 12 7.58 -5.31 24.65
CA THR A 12 6.94 -6.62 24.68
C THR A 12 7.08 -7.29 23.30
N PRO A 13 7.66 -8.51 23.22
CA PRO A 13 7.75 -9.22 21.95
C PRO A 13 6.37 -9.58 21.41
N ALA A 14 6.18 -9.48 20.09
CA ALA A 14 4.97 -9.96 19.45
C ALA A 14 4.85 -11.48 19.60
N GLU A 15 3.67 -11.94 20.03
CA GLU A 15 3.32 -13.36 20.15
C GLU A 15 3.29 -14.04 18.77
N ASN A 16 2.82 -13.32 17.75
CA ASN A 16 2.86 -13.74 16.36
C ASN A 16 3.84 -12.86 15.57
N ARG A 17 4.79 -13.49 14.89
CA ARG A 17 5.84 -12.84 14.09
C ARG A 17 5.70 -13.10 12.58
N ASN A 18 4.62 -13.73 12.15
CA ASN A 18 4.36 -13.93 10.73
C ASN A 18 4.05 -12.56 10.09
N PRO A 19 4.84 -12.09 9.12
CA PRO A 19 4.61 -10.81 8.44
C PRO A 19 3.24 -10.74 7.75
N ASP A 20 2.70 -11.89 7.32
CA ASP A 20 1.44 -11.94 6.57
C ASP A 20 0.19 -11.96 7.48
N ALA A 21 0.34 -12.12 8.79
CA ALA A 21 -0.78 -12.29 9.71
C ALA A 21 -1.77 -11.10 9.67
N ILE A 22 -1.27 -9.88 9.48
CA ILE A 22 -2.14 -8.71 9.36
C ILE A 22 -2.87 -8.67 8.02
N LEU A 23 -2.24 -9.14 6.94
CA LEU A 23 -2.85 -9.20 5.61
C LEU A 23 -4.03 -10.18 5.63
N ASP A 24 -3.88 -11.33 6.30
CA ASP A 24 -4.95 -12.30 6.50
C ASP A 24 -6.15 -11.70 7.26
N VAL A 25 -5.89 -10.90 8.31
CA VAL A 25 -6.95 -10.22 9.06
C VAL A 25 -7.70 -9.21 8.20
N LEU A 26 -6.98 -8.40 7.40
CA LEU A 26 -7.59 -7.42 6.50
C LEU A 26 -8.44 -8.12 5.42
N LYS A 27 -7.94 -9.25 4.92
CA LYS A 27 -8.63 -10.12 3.97
C LYS A 27 -9.93 -10.70 4.53
N GLN A 28 -9.88 -11.27 5.74
CA GLN A 28 -11.06 -11.80 6.42
C GLN A 28 -12.12 -10.73 6.68
N ARG A 29 -11.69 -9.48 6.90
CA ARG A 29 -12.58 -8.33 7.08
C ARG A 29 -13.09 -7.73 5.78
N GLY A 30 -12.66 -8.24 4.62
CA GLY A 30 -13.02 -7.70 3.32
C GLY A 30 -12.50 -6.29 3.08
N ILE A 31 -11.41 -5.90 3.74
CA ILE A 31 -10.83 -4.56 3.60
C ILE A 31 -9.90 -4.56 2.38
N PRO A 32 -10.20 -3.77 1.33
CA PRO A 32 -9.32 -3.67 0.18
C PRO A 32 -8.02 -2.96 0.56
N ILE A 33 -6.90 -3.47 0.07
CA ILE A 33 -5.58 -2.88 0.26
C ILE A 33 -4.93 -2.63 -1.11
N THR A 34 -4.06 -1.62 -1.16
CA THR A 34 -3.13 -1.47 -2.28
C THR A 34 -1.75 -1.95 -1.84
N THR A 35 -0.95 -2.43 -2.79
CA THR A 35 0.43 -2.85 -2.58
C THR A 35 1.38 -1.82 -3.16
N TRP A 36 2.68 -2.07 -2.99
CA TRP A 36 3.70 -1.29 -3.66
C TRP A 36 3.53 -1.31 -5.19
N ASP A 37 3.21 -2.47 -5.76
CA ASP A 37 2.96 -2.61 -7.20
C ASP A 37 1.70 -1.85 -7.64
N GLY A 38 0.63 -1.91 -6.82
CA GLY A 38 -0.58 -1.11 -7.05
C GLY A 38 -0.26 0.39 -7.07
N TRP A 39 0.50 0.88 -6.09
CA TRP A 39 0.94 2.28 -6.09
C TRP A 39 1.78 2.66 -7.33
N HIS A 40 2.68 1.78 -7.79
CA HIS A 40 3.46 2.03 -9.01
C HIS A 40 2.58 2.10 -10.26
N ALA A 41 1.54 1.28 -10.35
CA ALA A 41 0.59 1.33 -11.46
C ALA A 41 -0.17 2.67 -11.48
N LEU A 42 -0.58 3.18 -10.32
CA LEU A 42 -1.17 4.52 -10.22
C LEU A 42 -0.18 5.61 -10.63
N ASP A 43 1.06 5.58 -10.11
CA ASP A 43 2.09 6.57 -10.45
C ASP A 43 2.38 6.59 -11.96
N ALA A 44 2.45 5.42 -12.61
CA ALA A 44 2.64 5.31 -14.04
C ALA A 44 1.49 5.94 -14.84
N ALA A 45 0.23 5.67 -14.45
CA ALA A 45 -0.94 6.26 -15.08
C ALA A 45 -0.98 7.79 -14.95
N GLU A 46 -0.64 8.33 -13.77
CA GLU A 46 -0.57 9.78 -13.56
C GLU A 46 0.52 10.45 -14.40
N ARG A 47 1.67 9.80 -14.58
CA ARG A 47 2.76 10.30 -15.44
C ARG A 47 2.37 10.31 -16.90
N GLU A 48 1.74 9.24 -17.39
CA GLU A 48 1.25 9.16 -18.77
C GLU A 48 0.24 10.28 -19.07
N LEU A 49 -0.71 10.51 -18.15
CA LEU A 49 -1.66 11.62 -18.24
C LEU A 49 -0.96 12.99 -18.22
N GLY A 50 0.11 13.14 -17.44
CA GLY A 50 0.92 14.35 -17.40
C GLY A 50 1.67 14.61 -18.71
N GLN A 51 2.24 13.57 -19.31
CA GLN A 51 3.04 13.66 -20.53
C GLN A 51 2.22 14.24 -21.70
N ALA A 52 0.94 13.88 -21.81
CA ALA A 52 0.03 14.43 -22.81
C ALA A 52 -0.16 15.95 -22.70
N GLU A 53 0.08 16.53 -21.52
CA GLU A 53 -0.01 17.97 -21.24
C GLU A 53 1.37 18.64 -21.11
N GLY A 54 2.47 17.92 -21.37
CA GLY A 54 3.84 18.42 -21.17
C GLY A 54 4.22 18.60 -19.70
N ARG A 55 3.58 17.85 -18.79
CA ARG A 55 3.80 17.88 -17.34
C ARG A 55 4.48 16.59 -16.87
N GLU A 56 5.19 16.64 -15.74
CA GLU A 56 5.80 15.43 -15.14
C GLU A 56 4.73 14.42 -14.68
N ARG A 57 3.62 14.92 -14.14
CA ARG A 57 2.45 14.11 -13.77
C ARG A 57 1.16 14.94 -13.75
N LYS A 58 0.04 14.25 -13.93
CA LYS A 58 -1.31 14.74 -13.66
C LYS A 58 -1.98 13.78 -12.69
N LYS A 59 -2.31 14.28 -11.50
CA LYS A 59 -2.88 13.45 -10.44
C LYS A 59 -4.28 12.96 -10.78
N ILE A 60 -4.53 11.69 -10.48
CA ILE A 60 -5.86 11.10 -10.49
C ILE A 60 -6.41 11.31 -9.07
N VAL A 61 -7.47 12.12 -8.95
CA VAL A 61 -7.99 12.56 -7.63
C VAL A 61 -9.32 11.91 -7.28
N GLU A 62 -10.02 11.36 -8.28
CA GLU A 62 -11.27 10.66 -8.06
C GLU A 62 -11.00 9.30 -7.45
N TRP A 63 -11.66 9.02 -6.32
CA TRP A 63 -11.37 7.86 -5.49
C TRP A 63 -11.48 6.53 -6.25
N ASN A 64 -12.55 6.36 -7.03
CA ASN A 64 -12.76 5.13 -7.78
C ASN A 64 -11.71 4.95 -8.88
N ASP A 65 -11.25 6.04 -9.49
CA ASP A 65 -10.22 6.00 -10.52
C ASP A 65 -8.86 5.70 -9.89
N MET A 66 -8.57 6.29 -8.72
CA MET A 66 -7.39 5.93 -7.94
C MET A 66 -7.39 4.43 -7.64
N LEU A 67 -8.51 3.86 -7.18
CA LEU A 67 -8.59 2.43 -6.88
C LEU A 67 -8.50 1.54 -8.14
N HIS A 68 -9.04 2.01 -9.26
CA HIS A 68 -8.94 1.32 -10.54
C HIS A 68 -7.49 1.20 -11.02
N HIS A 69 -6.74 2.31 -10.95
CA HIS A 69 -5.35 2.37 -11.38
C HIS A 69 -4.37 1.81 -10.35
N ALA A 70 -4.64 2.03 -9.07
CA ALA A 70 -3.84 1.53 -7.96
C ALA A 70 -4.13 0.05 -7.68
N ALA A 71 -4.30 -0.72 -8.77
CA ALA A 71 -4.88 -2.05 -8.84
C ALA A 71 -4.86 -2.67 -7.46
N LEU A 72 -6.03 -2.74 -6.83
CA LEU A 72 -6.17 -3.50 -5.59
C LEU A 72 -5.53 -4.83 -5.90
N ALA A 73 -4.38 -5.13 -5.30
CA ALA A 73 -3.78 -6.42 -5.53
C ALA A 73 -4.91 -7.39 -5.22
N PRO A 74 -5.36 -8.22 -6.18
CA PRO A 74 -6.15 -9.35 -5.76
C PRO A 74 -5.19 -10.01 -4.78
N LEU A 75 -5.55 -10.05 -3.51
CA LEU A 75 -4.94 -11.02 -2.63
C LEU A 75 -5.41 -12.35 -3.22
N ASN A 76 -4.74 -12.80 -4.28
CA ASN A 76 -5.05 -14.00 -5.03
C ASN A 76 -5.30 -15.08 -3.99
N PHE A 77 -6.53 -15.57 -3.94
CA PHE A 77 -6.83 -16.88 -3.39
C PHE A 77 -6.84 -17.84 -4.57
#